data_AF-A0A183Q4E3-F1
#
_entry.id   AF-A0A183Q4E3-F1
#
_cell.length_a   1.000
_cell.length_b   1.000
_cell.length_c   1.000
_cell.angle_alpha   90.00
_cell.angle_beta   90.00
_cell.angle_gamma   90.00
#
_symmetry.space_group_name_H-M   'P 1'
#
loop_
_entity.id
_entity.type
_entity.pdbx_description
1 polymer ?
#
loop_
_entity_poly.entity_id
_entity_poly.type
_entity_poly.pdbx_seq_one_letter_code
_entity_poly.pdbx_strand_id
1 'polypeptide(L)'
;MERSLPPCYRLLHTSVLRNDFRRLAIYILLLTYFCYTLYHASRKPLSIVKTVLHRSGVNGQLRTVGFTSDGWKPFDSDNWSQLLGGLEYIYLFVYAVSMILSGFLAERVNLRYFLSIGMFLSGVSTFAFGLASYFEIHYYSYFVFIQVFSGFVQASGWPAVVTLVGNWWGKSR
;
A
#
# COMPACT_ATOMS: atom_id res chain seq x y z
N MET A 1 19.82 5.73 26.82
CA MET A 1 18.70 4.88 26.35
C MET A 1 19.28 3.70 25.59
N GLU A 2 19.36 2.53 26.22
CA GLU A 2 19.70 1.29 25.52
C GLU A 2 18.64 1.00 24.47
N ARG A 3 19.04 0.97 23.20
CA ARG A 3 18.16 0.57 22.11
C ARG A 3 18.05 -0.95 22.13
N SER A 4 16.99 -1.48 22.74
CA SER A 4 16.69 -2.91 22.68
C SER A 4 16.57 -3.35 21.22
N LEU A 5 17.46 -4.24 20.80
CA LEU A 5 17.44 -4.80 19.45
C LEU A 5 16.20 -5.67 19.26
N PRO A 6 15.47 -5.56 18.13
CA PRO A 6 14.29 -6.37 17.89
C PRO A 6 14.64 -7.87 17.85
N PRO A 7 13.74 -8.77 18.31
CA PRO A 7 14.02 -10.21 18.44
C PRO A 7 14.54 -10.86 17.14
N CYS A 8 13.92 -10.53 16.00
CA CYS A 8 14.34 -11.04 14.68
C CYS A 8 15.73 -10.52 14.25
N TYR A 9 16.12 -9.32 14.67
CA TYR A 9 17.45 -8.78 14.38
C TYR A 9 18.52 -9.49 15.22
N ARG A 10 18.20 -9.91 16.45
CA ARG A 10 19.17 -10.56 17.34
C ARG A 10 19.69 -11.87 16.75
N LEU A 11 18.82 -12.71 16.18
CA LEU A 11 19.20 -13.97 15.53
C LEU A 11 20.05 -13.76 14.27
N LEU A 12 19.64 -12.84 13.39
CA LEU A 12 20.37 -12.54 12.16
C LEU A 12 21.73 -11.86 12.43
N HIS A 13 21.78 -11.03 13.48
CA HIS A 13 23.00 -10.38 13.96
C HIS A 13 24.00 -11.37 14.53
N THR A 14 23.54 -12.36 15.28
CA THR A 14 24.43 -13.41 15.83
C THR A 14 24.99 -14.33 14.75
N SER A 15 24.26 -14.56 13.65
CA SER A 15 24.62 -15.55 12.62
C SER A 15 25.33 -14.98 11.38
N VAL A 16 25.00 -13.77 10.90
CA VAL A 16 25.45 -13.29 9.57
C VAL A 16 26.00 -11.85 9.57
N LEU A 17 25.45 -10.96 10.40
CA LEU A 17 25.74 -9.51 10.35
C LEU A 17 26.79 -9.03 11.36
N ARG A 18 27.54 -9.95 11.99
CA ARG A 18 28.54 -9.61 13.00
C ARG A 18 29.71 -8.84 12.37
N ASN A 19 29.94 -7.60 12.85
CA ASN A 19 31.13 -6.76 12.64
C ASN A 19 31.41 -6.16 11.25
N ASP A 20 30.50 -6.22 10.28
CA ASP A 20 30.71 -5.61 8.96
C ASP A 20 29.60 -4.59 8.61
N PHE A 21 29.93 -3.30 8.72
CA PHE A 21 29.01 -2.19 8.44
C PHE A 21 28.43 -2.28 7.02
N ARG A 22 29.21 -2.75 6.03
CA ARG A 22 28.75 -2.87 4.64
C ARG A 22 27.67 -3.94 4.51
N ARG A 23 27.82 -5.09 5.16
CA ARG A 23 26.82 -6.17 5.14
C ARG A 23 25.52 -5.73 5.79
N LEU A 24 25.60 -5.01 6.92
CA LEU A 24 24.44 -4.46 7.61
C LEU A 24 23.70 -3.43 6.76
N ALA A 25 24.44 -2.53 6.12
CA ALA A 25 23.86 -1.49 5.26
C ALA A 25 23.17 -2.11 4.02
N ILE A 26 23.80 -3.09 3.37
CA ILE A 26 23.20 -3.84 2.24
C ILE A 26 21.95 -4.59 2.68
N TYR A 27 21.99 -5.26 3.84
CA TYR A 27 20.82 -5.97 4.37
C TYR A 27 19.64 -5.03 4.62
N ILE A 28 19.89 -3.88 5.25
CA ILE A 28 18.83 -2.89 5.51
C ILE A 28 18.29 -2.29 4.22
N LEU A 29 19.14 -2.06 3.22
CA LEU A 29 18.73 -1.59 1.90
C LEU A 29 17.80 -2.59 1.22
N LEU A 30 18.18 -3.88 1.18
CA LEU A 30 17.36 -4.94 0.58
C LEU A 30 16.04 -5.14 1.32
N LEU A 31 16.07 -5.13 2.65
CA LEU A 31 14.87 -5.23 3.48
C LEU A 31 13.93 -4.04 3.22
N THR A 32 14.47 -2.83 3.17
CA THR A 32 13.68 -1.62 2.90
C THR A 32 13.09 -1.64 1.49
N TYR A 33 13.85 -2.08 0.50
CA TYR A 33 13.37 -2.26 -0.87
C TYR A 33 12.22 -3.27 -0.92
N PHE A 34 12.38 -4.43 -0.30
CA PHE A 34 11.33 -5.46 -0.24
C PHE A 34 10.08 -4.98 0.51
N CYS A 35 10.25 -4.27 1.62
CA CYS A 35 9.13 -3.63 2.31
C CYS A 35 8.40 -2.63 1.41
N TYR A 36 9.14 -1.81 0.67
CA TYR A 36 8.58 -0.82 -0.24
C TYR A 36 7.88 -1.45 -1.45
N THR A 37 8.37 -2.57 -1.99
CA THR A 37 7.69 -3.29 -3.06
C THR A 37 6.36 -3.88 -2.60
N LEU A 38 6.31 -4.50 -1.41
CA LEU A 38 5.06 -5.00 -0.83
C LEU A 38 4.07 -3.86 -0.55
N TYR A 39 4.56 -2.75 -0.03
CA TYR A 39 3.77 -1.54 0.17
C TYR A 39 3.22 -0.99 -1.15
N HIS A 40 4.00 -1.07 -2.23
CA HIS A 40 3.55 -0.66 -3.56
C HIS A 40 2.52 -1.60 -4.17
N ALA A 41 2.66 -2.90 -3.92
CA ALA A 41 1.70 -3.90 -4.36
C ALA A 41 0.31 -3.63 -3.78
N SER A 42 0.22 -3.14 -2.53
CA SER A 42 -1.06 -2.82 -1.88
C SER A 42 -1.80 -1.62 -2.50
N ARG A 43 -1.17 -0.85 -3.39
CA ARG A 43 -1.77 0.36 -4.00
C ARG A 43 -2.53 0.08 -5.30
N LYS A 44 -2.42 -1.14 -5.85
CA LYS A 44 -3.02 -1.52 -7.14
C LYS A 44 -4.17 -2.54 -7.09
N PRO A 45 -4.88 -2.79 -5.96
CA PRO A 45 -5.96 -3.78 -5.95
C PRO A 45 -7.10 -3.38 -6.89
N LEU A 46 -7.45 -2.10 -6.96
CA LEU A 46 -8.50 -1.60 -7.87
C LEU A 46 -8.20 -1.91 -9.34
N SER A 47 -6.93 -1.77 -9.76
CA SER A 47 -6.52 -2.08 -11.13
C SER A 47 -6.56 -3.58 -11.46
N ILE A 48 -6.53 -4.45 -10.45
CA ILE A 48 -6.67 -5.90 -10.62
C ILE A 48 -8.15 -6.26 -10.68
N VAL A 49 -8.96 -5.70 -9.77
CA VAL A 49 -10.37 -6.08 -9.67
C VAL A 49 -11.26 -5.38 -10.71
N LYS A 50 -10.79 -4.31 -11.38
CA LYS A 50 -11.59 -3.61 -12.41
C LYS A 50 -12.13 -4.52 -13.51
N THR A 51 -11.39 -5.56 -13.88
CA THR A 51 -11.78 -6.53 -14.91
C THR A 51 -12.90 -7.48 -14.46
N VAL A 52 -13.05 -7.64 -13.15
CA VAL A 52 -14.12 -8.44 -12.51
C VAL A 52 -15.31 -7.56 -12.15
N LEU A 53 -15.06 -6.31 -11.74
CA LEU A 53 -16.11 -5.33 -11.40
C LEU A 53 -16.94 -4.93 -12.62
N HIS A 54 -16.28 -4.72 -13.77
CA HIS A 54 -16.94 -4.43 -15.03
C HIS A 54 -16.54 -5.47 -16.09
N ARG A 55 -17.45 -6.39 -16.40
CA ARG A 55 -17.29 -7.33 -17.50
C ARG A 55 -17.96 -6.71 -18.73
N SER A 56 -17.20 -5.98 -19.56
CA SER A 56 -17.73 -5.50 -20.83
C SER A 56 -18.24 -6.69 -21.62
N GLY A 57 -19.54 -6.69 -21.95
CA GLY A 57 -20.16 -7.71 -22.77
C GLY A 57 -19.53 -7.69 -24.16
N VAL A 58 -18.46 -8.45 -24.35
CA VAL A 58 -17.96 -8.77 -25.69
C VAL A 58 -18.95 -9.76 -26.27
N ASN A 59 -19.86 -9.24 -27.10
CA ASN A 59 -20.64 -9.96 -28.10
C ASN A 59 -20.96 -11.42 -27.75
N GLY A 60 -21.89 -11.63 -26.81
CA GLY A 60 -22.70 -12.85 -26.73
C GLY A 60 -22.03 -14.18 -26.42
N GLN A 61 -20.71 -14.29 -26.20
CA GLN A 61 -20.08 -15.60 -25.95
C GLN A 61 -18.89 -15.54 -24.97
N LEU A 62 -19.19 -15.38 -23.67
CA LEU A 62 -18.40 -16.08 -22.64
C LEU A 62 -19.21 -16.30 -21.36
N ARG A 63 -20.19 -17.21 -21.43
CA ARG A 63 -20.82 -17.82 -20.25
C ARG A 63 -19.80 -18.74 -19.58
N THR A 64 -18.95 -18.18 -18.72
CA THR A 64 -18.18 -18.97 -17.76
C THR A 64 -19.15 -19.42 -16.67
N VAL A 65 -19.39 -20.73 -16.60
CA VAL A 65 -20.31 -21.38 -15.67
C VAL A 65 -19.99 -20.96 -14.23
N GLY A 66 -20.93 -20.29 -13.56
CA GLY A 66 -20.87 -20.03 -12.12
C GLY A 66 -20.98 -18.56 -11.66
N PHE A 67 -20.89 -17.58 -12.55
CA PHE A 67 -21.08 -16.16 -12.19
C PHE A 67 -22.21 -15.56 -13.03
N THR A 68 -23.18 -14.92 -12.38
CA THR A 68 -24.31 -14.21 -13.00
C THR A 68 -23.78 -13.14 -13.98
N SER A 69 -24.55 -12.89 -15.04
CA SER A 69 -24.23 -11.99 -16.16
C SER A 69 -24.11 -10.51 -15.81
N ASP A 70 -24.40 -10.15 -14.56
CA ASP A 70 -24.62 -8.78 -14.13
C ASP A 70 -23.38 -8.36 -13.31
N GLY A 71 -22.78 -7.21 -13.65
CA GLY A 71 -21.56 -6.73 -13.00
C GLY A 71 -21.77 -6.36 -11.52
N TRP A 72 -20.68 -6.03 -10.83
CA TRP A 72 -20.76 -5.72 -9.40
C TRP A 72 -21.25 -4.30 -9.15
N LYS A 73 -22.46 -4.12 -8.62
CA LYS A 73 -22.96 -2.81 -8.18
C LYS A 73 -22.03 -2.20 -7.12
N PRO A 74 -21.70 -0.89 -7.16
CA PRO A 74 -22.24 0.17 -8.02
C PRO A 74 -21.52 0.32 -9.37
N PHE A 75 -20.57 -0.55 -9.70
CA PHE A 75 -19.71 -0.46 -10.90
C PHE A 75 -20.31 -1.11 -12.15
N ASP A 76 -21.58 -1.52 -12.10
CA ASP A 76 -22.32 -2.15 -13.20
C ASP A 76 -23.10 -1.13 -14.08
N SER A 77 -23.10 0.16 -13.70
CA SER A 77 -23.79 1.21 -14.47
C SER A 77 -23.02 1.64 -15.73
N ASP A 78 -23.70 2.30 -16.67
CA ASP A 78 -23.05 2.90 -17.86
C ASP A 78 -21.89 3.86 -17.52
N ASN A 79 -21.95 4.47 -16.33
CA ASN A 79 -20.92 5.40 -15.81
C ASN A 79 -19.77 4.71 -15.05
N TRP A 80 -19.63 3.37 -15.13
CA TRP A 80 -18.64 2.60 -14.37
C TRP A 80 -17.20 3.14 -14.49
N SER A 81 -16.80 3.60 -15.68
CA SER A 81 -15.46 4.15 -15.94
C SER A 81 -15.23 5.46 -15.18
N GLN A 82 -16.26 6.30 -15.08
CA GLN A 82 -16.21 7.54 -14.29
C GLN A 82 -16.16 7.25 -12.79
N LEU A 83 -16.91 6.24 -12.31
CA LEU A 83 -16.87 5.84 -10.89
C LEU A 83 -15.50 5.28 -10.49
N LEU A 84 -14.95 4.35 -11.27
CA LEU A 84 -13.62 3.80 -11.00
C LEU A 84 -12.53 4.86 -11.13
N GLY A 85 -12.58 5.69 -12.18
CA GLY A 85 -11.67 6.80 -12.36
C GLY A 85 -11.76 7.84 -11.23
N GLY A 86 -12.97 8.08 -10.71
CA GLY A 86 -13.20 8.94 -9.55
C GLY A 86 -12.55 8.42 -8.28
N LEU A 87 -12.64 7.10 -8.02
CA LEU A 87 -11.95 6.47 -6.89
C LEU A 87 -10.43 6.57 -7.01
N GLU A 88 -9.87 6.32 -8.19
CA GLU A 88 -8.44 6.47 -8.45
C GLU A 88 -7.99 7.93 -8.29
N TYR A 89 -8.79 8.87 -8.78
CA TYR A 89 -8.53 10.30 -8.64
C TYR A 89 -8.52 10.75 -7.18
N ILE A 90 -9.53 10.39 -6.40
CA ILE A 90 -9.60 10.73 -4.96
C ILE A 90 -8.40 10.12 -4.21
N TYR A 91 -8.08 8.86 -4.49
CA TYR A 91 -6.89 8.22 -3.91
C TYR A 91 -5.62 9.02 -4.22
N LEU A 92 -5.38 9.37 -5.48
CA LEU A 92 -4.19 10.12 -5.92
C LEU A 92 -4.13 11.53 -5.33
N PHE A 93 -5.28 12.20 -5.25
CA PHE A 93 -5.39 13.53 -4.67
C PHE A 93 -5.04 13.52 -3.18
N VAL A 94 -5.67 12.64 -2.40
CA VAL A 94 -5.39 12.51 -0.96
C VAL A 94 -3.94 12.08 -0.73
N TYR A 95 -3.42 11.17 -1.55
CA TYR A 95 -2.03 10.74 -1.51
C TYR A 95 -1.06 11.91 -1.73
N ALA A 96 -1.34 12.79 -2.72
CA ALA A 96 -0.50 13.94 -3.02
C ALA A 96 -0.46 14.97 -1.87
N VAL A 97 -1.62 15.26 -1.26
CA VAL A 97 -1.70 16.16 -0.10
C VAL A 97 -0.98 15.54 1.10
N SER A 98 -1.23 14.26 1.36
CA SER A 98 -0.65 13.53 2.51
C SER A 98 0.86 13.35 2.39
N MET A 99 1.41 13.33 1.17
CA MET A 99 2.86 13.26 0.89
C MET A 99 3.63 14.44 1.50
N ILE A 100 3.05 15.64 1.51
CA ILE A 100 3.67 16.82 2.12
C ILE A 100 3.73 16.65 3.64
N LEU A 101 2.60 16.25 4.24
CA LEU A 101 2.49 16.01 5.69
C LEU A 101 3.41 14.89 6.15
N SER A 102 3.47 13.79 5.39
CA SER A 102 4.30 12.64 5.72
C SER A 102 5.79 12.95 5.60
N GLY A 103 6.19 13.84 4.69
CA GLY A 103 7.55 14.38 4.61
C GLY A 103 7.97 15.07 5.91
N PHE A 104 7.18 16.05 6.37
CA PHE A 104 7.46 16.74 7.63
C PHE A 104 7.45 15.80 8.84
N LEU A 105 6.51 14.86 8.86
CA LEU A 105 6.39 13.91 9.97
C LEU A 105 7.59 12.95 10.00
N ALA A 106 8.06 12.46 8.84
CA ALA A 106 9.17 11.51 8.72
C ALA A 106 10.49 12.04 9.33
N GLU A 107 10.69 13.36 9.39
CA GLU A 107 11.87 13.97 10.01
C GLU A 107 11.78 14.04 11.55
N ARG A 108 10.57 14.00 12.12
CA ARG A 108 10.31 14.18 13.56
C ARG A 108 10.05 12.89 14.31
N VAL A 109 9.75 11.81 13.60
CA VAL A 109 9.37 10.51 14.18
C VAL A 109 10.44 9.45 13.92
N ASN A 110 10.39 8.38 14.71
CA ASN A 110 11.23 7.21 14.45
C ASN A 110 10.79 6.50 13.17
N LEU A 111 11.62 6.57 12.11
CA LEU A 111 11.32 6.03 10.77
C LEU A 111 10.90 4.55 10.77
N ARG A 112 11.45 3.75 11.69
CA ARG A 112 11.12 2.32 11.80
C ARG A 112 9.64 2.11 12.14
N TYR A 113 9.16 2.77 13.20
CA TYR A 113 7.76 2.68 13.60
C TYR A 113 6.84 3.33 12.58
N PHE A 114 7.26 4.45 12.00
CA PHE A 114 6.51 5.15 10.97
C PHE A 114 6.26 4.27 9.74
N LEU A 115 7.31 3.61 9.21
CA LEU A 115 7.19 2.69 8.09
C LEU A 115 6.36 1.44 8.44
N SER A 116 6.59 0.83 9.61
CA SER A 116 5.84 -0.36 10.02
C SER A 116 4.35 -0.10 10.20
N ILE A 117 3.97 1.02 10.84
CA ILE A 117 2.56 1.39 11.01
C ILE A 117 1.93 1.69 9.65
N GLY A 118 2.62 2.43 8.78
CA GLY A 118 2.16 2.69 7.43
C GLY A 118 1.92 1.40 6.65
N MET A 119 2.87 0.46 6.67
CA MET A 119 2.73 -0.84 6.00
C MET A 119 1.57 -1.68 6.54
N PHE A 120 1.42 -1.73 7.86
CA PHE A 120 0.33 -2.47 8.48
C PHE A 120 -1.04 -1.89 8.10
N LEU A 121 -1.21 -0.57 8.22
CA LEU A 121 -2.46 0.10 7.89
C LEU A 121 -2.79 0.02 6.39
N SER A 122 -1.77 0.03 5.52
CA SER A 122 -1.97 -0.22 4.08
C SER A 122 -2.49 -1.63 3.80
N GLY A 123 -2.02 -2.63 4.56
CA GLY A 123 -2.54 -3.99 4.48
C GLY A 123 -4.00 -4.07 4.95
N VAL A 124 -4.31 -3.40 6.07
CA VAL A 124 -5.68 -3.31 6.60
C VAL A 124 -6.62 -2.63 5.62
N SER A 125 -6.19 -1.54 4.97
CA SER A 125 -7.03 -0.82 4.01
C SER A 125 -7.30 -1.64 2.74
N THR A 126 -6.30 -2.37 2.24
CA THR A 126 -6.46 -3.31 1.13
C THR A 126 -7.36 -4.50 1.49
N PHE A 127 -7.22 -5.03 2.71
CA PHE A 127 -8.10 -6.09 3.21
C PHE A 127 -9.54 -5.60 3.32
N ALA A 128 -9.78 -4.42 3.89
CA ALA A 128 -11.10 -3.80 3.98
C ALA A 128 -11.72 -3.54 2.59
N PHE A 129 -10.91 -3.17 1.61
CA PHE A 129 -11.36 -3.04 0.22
C PHE A 129 -11.89 -4.38 -0.33
N GLY A 130 -11.17 -5.48 -0.10
CA GLY A 130 -11.59 -6.82 -0.51
C GLY A 130 -12.79 -7.35 0.27
N LEU A 131 -12.91 -6.99 1.55
CA LEU A 131 -14.00 -7.41 2.43
C LEU A 131 -15.38 -6.91 1.95
N ALA A 132 -15.40 -5.87 1.11
CA ALA A 132 -16.60 -5.38 0.43
C ALA A 132 -17.33 -6.48 -0.34
N SER A 133 -16.59 -7.40 -0.98
CA SER A 133 -17.20 -8.49 -1.74
C SER A 133 -17.78 -9.59 -0.85
N TYR A 134 -17.17 -9.83 0.31
CA TYR A 134 -17.63 -10.86 1.25
C TYR A 134 -18.93 -10.44 1.97
N PHE A 135 -19.05 -9.16 2.32
CA PHE A 135 -20.24 -8.61 2.98
C PHE A 135 -21.29 -8.02 2.02
N GLU A 136 -21.13 -8.22 0.70
CA GLU A 136 -22.05 -7.70 -0.33
C GLU A 136 -22.32 -6.19 -0.20
N ILE A 137 -21.27 -5.41 0.06
CA ILE A 137 -21.36 -3.96 0.22
C ILE A 137 -21.38 -3.29 -1.16
N HIS A 138 -22.53 -2.72 -1.51
CA HIS A 138 -22.75 -2.06 -2.81
C HIS A 138 -22.77 -0.52 -2.75
N TYR A 139 -22.28 0.07 -1.66
CA TYR A 139 -22.27 1.53 -1.47
C TYR A 139 -20.99 2.18 -2.03
N TYR A 140 -21.12 3.12 -2.98
CA TYR A 140 -19.98 3.86 -3.53
C TYR A 140 -19.19 4.64 -2.45
N SER A 141 -19.90 5.19 -1.45
CA SER A 141 -19.29 5.92 -0.34
C SER A 141 -18.32 5.09 0.51
N TYR A 142 -18.58 3.78 0.65
CA TYR A 142 -17.67 2.85 1.32
C TYR A 142 -16.32 2.78 0.59
N PHE A 143 -16.36 2.62 -0.73
CA PHE A 143 -15.15 2.59 -1.55
C PHE A 143 -14.41 3.94 -1.52
N VAL A 144 -15.13 5.07 -1.54
CA VAL A 144 -14.53 6.40 -1.39
C VAL A 144 -13.81 6.53 -0.05
N PHE A 145 -14.45 6.15 1.07
CA PHE A 145 -13.84 6.22 2.40
C PHE A 145 -12.56 5.39 2.49
N ILE A 146 -12.59 4.16 1.97
CA ILE A 146 -11.41 3.30 1.94
C ILE A 146 -10.30 3.88 1.08
N GLN A 147 -10.63 4.49 -0.06
CA GLN A 147 -9.62 5.11 -0.93
C GLN A 147 -8.99 6.35 -0.33
N VAL A 148 -9.77 7.17 0.40
CA VAL A 148 -9.25 8.30 1.18
C VAL A 148 -8.31 7.79 2.27
N PHE A 149 -8.73 6.81 3.06
CA PHE A 149 -7.91 6.23 4.12
C PHE A 149 -6.63 5.60 3.55
N SER A 150 -6.76 4.83 2.45
CA SER A 150 -5.62 4.22 1.76
C SER A 150 -4.66 5.26 1.22
N GLY A 151 -5.15 6.33 0.58
CA GLY A 151 -4.32 7.41 0.06
C GLY A 151 -3.52 8.11 1.15
N PHE A 152 -4.15 8.37 2.30
CA PHE A 152 -3.48 8.97 3.46
C PHE A 152 -2.37 8.07 4.02
N VAL A 153 -2.71 6.81 4.30
CA VAL A 153 -1.76 5.85 4.88
C VAL A 153 -0.62 5.54 3.91
N GLN A 154 -0.93 5.35 2.63
CA GLN A 154 0.02 4.97 1.58
C GLN A 154 0.99 6.11 1.19
N ALA A 155 0.69 7.36 1.54
CA ALA A 155 1.59 8.49 1.31
C ALA A 155 2.82 8.50 2.23
N SER A 156 2.84 7.70 3.30
CA SER A 156 3.94 7.67 4.28
C SER A 156 5.18 6.92 3.79
N GLY A 157 5.01 5.97 2.86
CA GLY A 157 6.08 5.05 2.47
C GLY A 157 7.28 5.72 1.80
N TRP A 158 7.06 6.60 0.83
CA TRP A 158 8.16 7.19 0.06
C TRP A 158 9.07 8.10 0.90
N PRO A 159 8.55 9.08 1.67
CA PRO A 159 9.42 9.90 2.53
C PRO A 159 10.16 9.07 3.58
N ALA A 160 9.51 8.05 4.16
CA ALA A 160 10.14 7.15 5.12
C ALA A 160 11.34 6.39 4.52
N VAL A 161 11.18 5.86 3.30
CA VAL A 161 12.24 5.11 2.62
C VAL A 161 13.40 6.02 2.21
N VAL A 162 13.12 7.19 1.65
CA VAL A 162 14.17 8.14 1.23
C VAL A 162 14.99 8.60 2.43
N THR A 163 14.34 8.98 3.54
CA THR A 163 15.06 9.38 4.76
C THR A 163 15.82 8.21 5.37
N LEU A 164 15.29 6.97 5.30
CA LEU A 164 15.98 5.80 5.84
C LEU A 164 17.24 5.47 5.03
N VAL A 165 17.17 5.46 3.71
CA VAL A 165 18.34 5.25 2.84
C VAL A 165 19.34 6.39 3.02
N GLY A 166 18.87 7.63 3.13
CA GLY A 166 19.70 8.80 3.43
C GLY A 166 20.48 8.67 4.75
N ASN A 167 19.93 8.01 5.77
CA ASN A 167 20.63 7.80 7.03
C ASN A 167 21.76 6.75 6.95
N TRP A 168 21.69 5.81 6.01
CA TRP A 168 22.69 4.74 5.84
C TRP A 168 23.72 5.02 4.75
N TRP A 169 23.33 5.79 3.72
CA TRP A 169 24.16 6.11 2.55
C TRP A 169 24.37 7.61 2.32
N GLY A 170 23.82 8.47 3.18
CA GLY A 170 24.08 9.90 3.16
C GLY A 170 25.49 10.22 3.63
N LYS A 171 26.07 11.27 3.04
CA LYS A 171 27.44 11.80 3.20
C LYS A 171 28.29 11.11 4.28
N SER A 172 29.34 10.44 3.80
CA SER A 172 30.58 10.19 4.55
C SER A 172 30.93 11.45 5.35
N ARG A 173 31.06 11.30 6.65
CA ARG A 173 31.95 12.18 7.40
C ARG A 173 33.39 11.85 7.01
#